data_AF-A0A925WY40-F1
#
_entry.id   AF-A0A925WY40-F1
#
_cell.length_a   1.000
_cell.length_b   1.000
_cell.length_c   1.000
_cell.angle_alpha   90.00
_cell.angle_beta   90.00
_cell.angle_gamma   90.00
#
_symmetry.space_group_name_H-M   'P 1'
#
loop_
_entity.id
_entity.type
_entity.pdbx_description
1 polymer ?
#
loop_
_entity_poly.entity_id
_entity_poly.type
_entity_poly.pdbx_seq_one_letter_code
_entity_poly.pdbx_strand_id
1 'polypeptide(L)'
;MSIQHLIQQAIAHHRAGRFADAESSLRQALASDPNSPDALYLLGMLAIQTKRPQDAVELLSRAVQVRPDAAEYHANLGHALRSTNRVDEAATRYERAIQLNPSYALAHINLGAIRRAQGRAREAVEHFRTALRLEPRQIGGWMNLGNALRDLNELEEALDAYQRASSLDPNLADARGAAATTLGGLNRINEARANFQAALRLAPNQLPTLVNFGMMLRGQNDFDGAIDCFRKALSLDPGNGEAHERLGRALMAACKIDDALRHYEQAVRLSPTPRMRVTFATLIPPVYRSIEDVKFWRARLMEEVSRLQSEGVRCDITSQNAPTIVYLPYQDEGANDRELAEAIAALYVVTDPHPGRLPEYREREQGARIRVGFISGLFKNQTVGLWMQGLIAKLDRGQFEVVVISTAPHKDETGRFIREHADQYVVISPALAPARDAIAQLKLDVLIFADIGMEPFTATLAHSRFAPVQCVMWGHPITSGSRSIDYYISHESADTEDGQRNYTEKLARLKNLAVYYYRPAAPSRAFARRDFELPDDAHLYGCLQAQYKLHPLFDEAIAGILRTDPKGLLLLSRGGTA
;
A
#
# COMPACT_ATOMS: atom_id res chain seq x y z
N MET A 1 5.08 17.20 -61.24
CA MET A 1 3.86 16.66 -60.60
C MET A 1 3.48 17.62 -59.48
N SER A 2 2.21 18.00 -59.29
CA SER A 2 1.88 19.00 -58.25
C SER A 2 2.04 18.40 -56.85
N ILE A 3 2.42 19.23 -55.86
CA ILE A 3 2.57 18.81 -54.45
C ILE A 3 1.30 18.13 -53.93
N GLN A 4 0.13 18.68 -54.27
CA GLN A 4 -1.16 18.12 -53.90
C GLN A 4 -1.40 16.72 -54.51
N HIS A 5 -0.92 16.47 -55.73
CA HIS A 5 -0.99 15.14 -56.33
C HIS A 5 -0.11 14.14 -55.59
N LEU A 6 1.12 14.52 -55.22
CA LEU A 6 2.04 13.67 -54.45
C LEU A 6 1.48 13.34 -53.05
N ILE A 7 0.83 14.31 -52.39
CA ILE A 7 0.15 14.07 -51.10
C ILE A 7 -1.03 13.10 -51.27
N GLN A 8 -1.86 13.27 -52.30
CA GLN A 8 -2.98 12.34 -52.56
C GLN A 8 -2.50 10.93 -52.89
N GLN A 9 -1.42 10.80 -53.66
CA GLN A 9 -0.77 9.52 -53.89
C GLN A 9 -0.28 8.90 -52.58
N ALA A 10 0.40 9.67 -51.72
CA ALA A 10 0.87 9.19 -50.42
C ALA A 10 -0.27 8.67 -49.54
N ILE A 11 -1.40 9.38 -49.48
CA ILE A 11 -2.60 8.94 -48.75
C ILE A 11 -3.15 7.63 -49.34
N ALA A 12 -3.17 7.48 -50.66
CA ALA A 12 -3.61 6.25 -51.32
C ALA A 12 -2.67 5.07 -51.02
N HIS A 13 -1.35 5.28 -51.06
CA HIS A 13 -0.35 4.28 -50.67
C HIS A 13 -0.48 3.88 -49.19
N HIS A 14 -0.70 4.86 -48.31
CA HIS A 14 -0.92 4.64 -46.87
C HIS A 14 -2.16 3.78 -46.60
N ARG A 15 -3.30 4.12 -47.23
CA ARG A 15 -4.54 3.33 -47.14
C ARG A 15 -4.38 1.89 -47.64
N ALA A 16 -3.46 1.67 -48.57
CA ALA A 16 -3.15 0.35 -49.10
C ALA A 16 -2.03 -0.39 -48.31
N GLY A 17 -1.57 0.16 -47.18
CA GLY A 17 -0.50 -0.42 -46.35
C GLY A 17 0.91 -0.32 -46.96
N ARG A 18 1.08 0.36 -48.09
CA ARG A 18 2.37 0.55 -48.77
C ARG A 18 3.11 1.75 -48.19
N PHE A 19 3.60 1.60 -46.95
CA PHE A 19 4.22 2.69 -46.18
C PHE A 19 5.49 3.26 -46.82
N ALA A 20 6.32 2.41 -47.46
CA ALA A 20 7.54 2.86 -48.15
C ALA A 20 7.21 3.77 -49.34
N ASP A 21 6.20 3.42 -50.14
CA ASP A 21 5.75 4.24 -51.25
C ASP A 21 5.15 5.56 -50.76
N ALA A 22 4.35 5.52 -49.69
CA ALA A 22 3.78 6.71 -49.08
C ALA A 22 4.87 7.68 -48.59
N GLU A 23 5.91 7.15 -47.93
CA GLU A 23 7.08 7.92 -47.53
C GLU A 23 7.82 8.51 -48.74
N SER A 24 8.00 7.73 -49.81
CA SER A 24 8.63 8.20 -51.05
C SER A 24 7.87 9.37 -51.67
N SER A 25 6.55 9.26 -51.83
CA SER A 25 5.70 10.34 -52.34
C SER A 25 5.74 11.60 -51.45
N LEU A 26 5.76 11.44 -50.13
CA LEU A 26 5.88 12.57 -49.18
C LEU A 26 7.25 13.24 -49.24
N ARG A 27 8.34 12.47 -49.37
CA ARG A 27 9.69 13.02 -49.54
C ARG A 27 9.85 13.75 -50.87
N GLN A 28 9.23 13.26 -51.95
CA GLN A 28 9.18 13.99 -53.24
C GLN A 28 8.40 15.30 -53.12
N ALA A 29 7.30 15.31 -52.35
CA ALA A 29 6.56 16.53 -52.07
C ALA A 29 7.44 17.55 -51.31
N LEU A 30 8.18 17.10 -50.29
CA LEU A 30 9.11 17.93 -49.52
C LEU A 30 10.37 18.35 -50.30
N ALA A 31 10.79 17.60 -51.31
CA ALA A 31 11.86 18.01 -52.21
C ALA A 31 11.41 19.17 -53.13
N SER A 32 10.11 19.24 -53.44
CA SER A 32 9.51 20.31 -54.24
C SER A 32 9.18 21.54 -53.40
N ASP A 33 8.73 21.33 -52.16
CA ASP A 33 8.49 22.37 -51.15
C ASP A 33 8.90 21.86 -49.75
N PRO A 34 10.10 22.23 -49.26
CA PRO A 34 10.60 21.80 -47.95
C PRO A 34 9.73 22.23 -46.77
N ASN A 35 8.86 23.22 -46.96
CA ASN A 35 8.00 23.77 -45.92
C ASN A 35 6.52 23.42 -46.14
N SER A 36 6.20 22.42 -46.94
CA SER A 36 4.82 21.97 -47.10
C SER A 36 4.28 21.40 -45.77
N PRO A 37 3.33 22.09 -45.09
CA PRO A 37 2.90 21.71 -43.75
C PRO A 37 2.21 20.34 -43.72
N ASP A 38 1.39 20.04 -44.72
CA ASP A 38 0.63 18.79 -44.81
C ASP A 38 1.56 17.60 -45.12
N ALA A 39 2.57 17.80 -45.97
CA ALA A 39 3.57 16.78 -46.26
C ALA A 39 4.47 16.49 -45.05
N LEU A 40 4.91 17.52 -44.33
CA LEU A 40 5.66 17.37 -43.07
C LEU A 40 4.84 16.62 -42.02
N TYR A 41 3.58 17.01 -41.84
CA TYR A 41 2.67 16.38 -40.89
C TYR A 41 2.42 14.91 -41.21
N LEU A 42 2.03 14.59 -42.46
CA LEU A 42 1.74 13.22 -42.87
C LEU A 42 2.98 12.33 -42.79
N LEU A 43 4.16 12.86 -43.12
CA LEU A 43 5.42 12.11 -42.98
C LEU A 43 5.78 11.88 -41.51
N GLY A 44 5.53 12.86 -40.65
CA GLY A 44 5.68 12.72 -39.20
C GLY A 44 4.74 11.67 -38.62
N MET A 45 3.48 11.65 -39.04
CA MET A 45 2.51 10.61 -38.64
C MET A 45 2.93 9.21 -39.10
N LEU A 46 3.46 9.10 -40.32
CA LEU A 46 4.00 7.85 -40.85
C LEU A 46 5.23 7.39 -40.07
N ALA A 47 6.09 8.31 -39.63
CA ALA A 47 7.21 8.01 -38.76
C ALA A 47 6.76 7.46 -37.40
N ILE A 48 5.69 8.00 -36.78
CA ILE A 48 5.08 7.42 -35.57
C ILE A 48 4.62 5.98 -35.83
N GLN A 49 3.85 5.77 -36.91
CA GLN A 49 3.31 4.45 -37.26
C GLN A 49 4.39 3.40 -37.57
N THR A 50 5.51 3.84 -38.12
CA THR A 50 6.68 3.00 -38.43
C THR A 50 7.70 2.96 -37.28
N LYS A 51 7.32 3.37 -36.06
CA LYS A 51 8.14 3.30 -34.84
C LYS A 51 9.47 4.06 -34.93
N ARG A 52 9.47 5.21 -35.60
CA ARG A 52 10.58 6.19 -35.67
C ARG A 52 10.19 7.48 -34.95
N PRO A 53 10.10 7.49 -33.61
CA PRO A 53 9.54 8.62 -32.89
C PRO A 53 10.46 9.85 -32.87
N GLN A 54 11.78 9.69 -33.00
CA GLN A 54 12.72 10.81 -33.15
C GLN A 54 12.48 11.57 -34.47
N ASP A 55 12.42 10.85 -35.60
CA ASP A 55 12.10 11.43 -36.91
C ASP A 55 10.73 12.14 -36.88
N ALA A 56 9.74 11.52 -36.22
CA ALA A 56 8.42 12.13 -36.05
C ALA A 56 8.48 13.46 -35.29
N VAL A 57 9.27 13.54 -34.21
CA VAL A 57 9.44 14.79 -33.46
C VAL A 57 10.04 15.88 -34.35
N GLU A 58 11.06 15.58 -35.15
CA GLU A 58 11.67 16.57 -36.05
C GLU A 58 10.66 17.07 -37.10
N LEU A 59 10.00 16.15 -37.79
CA LEU A 59 9.05 16.46 -38.86
C LEU A 59 7.83 17.23 -38.35
N LEU A 60 7.27 16.82 -37.20
CA LEU A 60 6.11 17.48 -36.60
C LEU A 60 6.48 18.82 -35.95
N SER A 61 7.71 18.97 -35.45
CA SER A 61 8.20 20.28 -34.98
C SER A 61 8.27 21.28 -36.13
N ARG A 62 8.76 20.84 -37.30
CA ARG A 62 8.75 21.66 -38.52
C ARG A 62 7.33 21.96 -39.00
N ALA A 63 6.43 20.97 -38.99
CA ALA A 63 5.03 21.18 -39.36
C ALA A 63 4.35 22.25 -38.49
N VAL A 64 4.59 22.21 -37.17
CA VAL A 64 4.11 23.22 -36.20
C VAL A 64 4.74 24.60 -36.42
N GLN A 65 6.02 24.67 -36.80
CA GLN A 65 6.68 25.95 -37.12
C GLN A 65 6.06 26.62 -38.36
N VAL A 66 5.74 25.84 -39.38
CA VAL A 66 5.12 26.34 -40.62
C VAL A 66 3.66 26.72 -40.39
N ARG A 67 2.89 25.88 -39.69
CA ARG A 67 1.47 26.10 -39.40
C ARG A 67 1.20 25.96 -37.90
N PRO A 68 1.37 27.04 -37.11
CA PRO A 68 1.28 26.99 -35.65
C PRO A 68 -0.15 26.97 -35.09
N ASP A 69 -1.16 27.16 -35.93
CA ASP A 69 -2.58 27.23 -35.59
C ASP A 69 -3.34 25.90 -35.81
N ALA A 70 -2.68 24.87 -36.34
CA ALA A 70 -3.25 23.53 -36.49
C ALA A 70 -3.16 22.73 -35.17
N ALA A 71 -4.31 22.54 -34.49
CA ALA A 71 -4.40 21.82 -33.22
C ALA A 71 -3.91 20.36 -33.32
N GLU A 72 -4.20 19.69 -34.44
CA GLU A 72 -3.79 18.34 -34.78
C GLU A 72 -2.26 18.18 -34.88
N TYR A 73 -1.54 19.22 -35.30
CA TYR A 73 -0.08 19.18 -35.41
C TYR A 73 0.55 19.20 -34.01
N HIS A 74 0.04 20.08 -33.14
CA HIS A 74 0.48 20.12 -31.74
C HIS A 74 0.16 18.82 -31.00
N ALA A 75 -1.06 18.28 -31.14
CA ALA A 75 -1.42 17.03 -30.46
C ALA A 75 -0.53 15.85 -30.89
N ASN A 76 -0.26 15.71 -32.19
CA ASN A 76 0.57 14.61 -32.69
C ASN A 76 2.06 14.82 -32.39
N LEU A 77 2.55 16.07 -32.36
CA LEU A 77 3.88 16.38 -31.83
C LEU A 77 3.98 15.99 -30.35
N GLY A 78 2.95 16.30 -29.54
CA GLY A 78 2.86 15.86 -28.16
C GLY A 78 2.92 14.33 -28.02
N HIS A 79 2.30 13.59 -28.93
CA HIS A 79 2.37 12.12 -28.95
C HIS A 79 3.78 11.60 -29.26
N ALA A 80 4.45 12.19 -30.25
CA ALA A 80 5.82 11.84 -30.60
C ALA A 80 6.82 12.17 -29.46
N LEU A 81 6.66 13.34 -28.81
CA LEU A 81 7.47 13.76 -27.66
C LEU A 81 7.30 12.81 -26.47
N ARG A 82 6.06 12.42 -26.16
CA ARG A 82 5.80 11.44 -25.10
C ARG A 82 6.47 10.09 -25.38
N SER A 83 6.46 9.65 -26.64
CA SER A 83 7.12 8.40 -27.07
C SER A 83 8.65 8.46 -27.01
N THR A 84 9.23 9.66 -26.95
CA THR A 84 10.67 9.91 -26.73
C THR A 84 11.00 10.32 -25.29
N ASN A 85 10.08 10.08 -24.34
CA ASN A 85 10.22 10.41 -22.92
C ASN A 85 10.38 11.92 -22.60
N ARG A 86 10.01 12.81 -23.55
CA ARG A 86 9.99 14.27 -23.37
C ARG A 86 8.62 14.73 -22.87
N VAL A 87 8.26 14.26 -21.68
CA VAL A 87 6.88 14.32 -21.14
C VAL A 87 6.40 15.75 -20.89
N ASP A 88 7.23 16.62 -20.34
CA ASP A 88 6.83 18.01 -20.04
C ASP A 88 6.59 18.81 -21.32
N GLU A 89 7.44 18.64 -22.33
CA GLU A 89 7.23 19.26 -23.64
C GLU A 89 5.97 18.71 -24.33
N ALA A 90 5.69 17.42 -24.18
CA ALA A 90 4.45 16.83 -24.67
C ALA A 90 3.22 17.49 -24.03
N ALA A 91 3.25 17.74 -22.71
CA ALA A 91 2.18 18.42 -22.01
C ALA A 91 1.92 19.82 -22.59
N THR A 92 2.97 20.62 -22.80
CA THR A 92 2.86 21.95 -23.41
C THR A 92 2.22 21.90 -24.81
N ARG A 93 2.52 20.85 -25.59
CA ARG A 93 1.91 20.69 -26.92
C ARG A 93 0.45 20.29 -26.85
N TYR A 94 0.05 19.42 -25.93
CA TYR A 94 -1.38 19.14 -25.74
C TYR A 94 -2.15 20.35 -25.23
N GLU A 95 -1.58 21.14 -24.31
CA GLU A 95 -2.18 22.40 -23.86
C GLU A 95 -2.39 23.36 -25.03
N ARG A 96 -1.39 23.49 -25.92
CA ARG A 96 -1.53 24.31 -27.11
C ARG A 96 -2.60 23.79 -28.07
N ALA A 97 -2.69 22.47 -28.26
CA ALA A 97 -3.75 21.86 -29.07
C ALA A 97 -5.15 22.16 -28.51
N ILE A 98 -5.32 22.10 -27.19
CA ILE A 98 -6.59 22.42 -26.50
C ILE A 98 -6.92 23.92 -26.60
N GLN A 99 -5.93 24.80 -26.50
CA GLN A 99 -6.13 26.24 -26.70
C GLN A 99 -6.63 26.57 -28.11
N LEU A 100 -6.10 25.88 -29.14
CA LEU A 100 -6.49 26.07 -30.53
C LEU A 100 -7.83 25.42 -30.85
N ASN A 101 -8.10 24.26 -30.26
CA ASN A 101 -9.37 23.54 -30.40
C ASN A 101 -9.78 22.92 -29.05
N PRO A 102 -10.63 23.60 -28.26
CA PRO A 102 -11.13 23.08 -26.99
C PRO A 102 -11.99 21.82 -27.11
N SER A 103 -12.46 21.48 -28.32
CA SER A 103 -13.25 20.28 -28.58
C SER A 103 -12.40 19.07 -28.96
N TYR A 104 -11.06 19.17 -28.88
CA TYR A 104 -10.17 18.09 -29.28
C TYR A 104 -10.00 17.03 -28.16
N ALA A 105 -10.93 16.07 -28.11
CA ALA A 105 -11.02 15.07 -27.04
C ALA A 105 -9.70 14.29 -26.81
N LEU A 106 -8.99 13.90 -27.86
CA LEU A 106 -7.74 13.13 -27.74
C LEU A 106 -6.62 13.93 -27.04
N ALA A 107 -6.56 15.25 -27.25
CA ALA A 107 -5.59 16.10 -26.55
C ALA A 107 -5.90 16.17 -25.05
N HIS A 108 -7.18 16.25 -24.67
CA HIS A 108 -7.62 16.15 -23.28
C HIS A 108 -7.24 14.80 -22.65
N ILE A 109 -7.50 13.66 -23.32
CA ILE A 109 -7.12 12.34 -22.80
C ILE A 109 -5.61 12.25 -22.56
N ASN A 110 -4.79 12.67 -23.52
CA ASN A 110 -3.34 12.56 -23.39
C ASN A 110 -2.76 13.50 -22.33
N LEU A 111 -3.27 14.74 -22.23
CA LEU A 111 -2.87 15.67 -21.17
C LEU A 111 -3.29 15.15 -19.79
N GLY A 112 -4.53 14.63 -19.67
CA GLY A 112 -5.01 14.01 -18.44
C GLY A 112 -4.13 12.83 -17.99
N ALA A 113 -3.70 11.98 -18.93
CA ALA A 113 -2.80 10.86 -18.62
C ALA A 113 -1.44 11.35 -18.10
N ILE A 114 -0.88 12.43 -18.66
CA ILE A 114 0.35 13.05 -18.17
C ILE A 114 0.15 13.64 -16.77
N ARG A 115 -0.94 14.40 -16.55
CA ARG A 115 -1.25 14.99 -15.24
C ARG A 115 -1.42 13.94 -14.15
N ARG A 116 -2.10 12.83 -14.46
CA ARG A 116 -2.21 11.67 -13.56
C ARG A 116 -0.83 11.10 -13.20
N ALA A 117 0.03 10.88 -14.19
CA ALA A 117 1.38 10.36 -13.96
C ALA A 117 2.27 11.30 -13.13
N GLN A 118 1.99 12.62 -13.18
CA GLN A 118 2.63 13.64 -12.35
C GLN A 118 2.00 13.78 -10.95
N GLY A 119 1.08 12.89 -10.55
CA GLY A 119 0.38 12.95 -9.26
C GLY A 119 -0.75 13.99 -9.20
N ARG A 120 -1.04 14.69 -10.30
CA ARG A 120 -2.10 15.72 -10.41
C ARG A 120 -3.41 15.07 -10.83
N ALA A 121 -3.89 14.10 -10.05
CA ALA A 121 -5.04 13.26 -10.40
C ALA A 121 -6.36 14.04 -10.54
N ARG A 122 -6.59 15.09 -9.74
CA ARG A 122 -7.79 15.94 -9.88
C ARG A 122 -7.87 16.64 -11.24
N GLU A 123 -6.78 17.20 -11.71
CA GLU A 123 -6.75 17.82 -13.04
C GLU A 123 -6.91 16.79 -14.15
N ALA A 124 -6.35 15.60 -13.97
CA ALA A 124 -6.57 14.50 -14.89
C ALA A 124 -8.06 14.14 -15.03
N VAL A 125 -8.79 14.05 -13.91
CA VAL A 125 -10.24 13.81 -13.90
C VAL A 125 -10.99 14.86 -14.71
N GLU A 126 -10.67 16.14 -14.56
CA GLU A 126 -11.32 17.22 -15.32
C GLU A 126 -11.07 17.10 -16.84
N HIS A 127 -9.84 16.79 -17.24
CA HIS A 127 -9.53 16.54 -18.65
C HIS A 127 -10.27 15.30 -19.18
N PHE A 128 -10.31 14.19 -18.44
CA PHE A 128 -11.02 12.99 -18.87
C PHE A 128 -12.53 13.19 -18.96
N ARG A 129 -13.15 13.86 -17.97
CA ARG A 129 -14.58 14.22 -18.00
C ARG A 129 -14.91 15.11 -19.21
N THR A 130 -14.04 16.06 -19.53
CA THR A 130 -14.19 16.91 -20.73
C THR A 130 -14.11 16.07 -22.00
N ALA A 131 -13.08 15.22 -22.14
CA ALA A 131 -12.95 14.34 -23.30
C ALA A 131 -14.14 13.41 -23.49
N LEU A 132 -14.68 12.85 -22.41
CA LEU A 132 -15.82 11.94 -22.44
C LEU A 132 -17.16 12.65 -22.68
N ARG A 133 -17.25 13.95 -22.39
CA ARG A 133 -18.40 14.78 -22.79
C ARG A 133 -18.40 15.03 -24.30
N LEU A 134 -17.21 15.23 -24.87
CA LEU A 134 -17.01 15.42 -26.31
C LEU A 134 -17.19 14.12 -27.09
N GLU A 135 -16.62 13.02 -26.59
CA GLU A 135 -16.65 11.70 -27.22
C GLU A 135 -16.97 10.59 -26.19
N PRO A 136 -18.27 10.30 -25.93
CA PRO A 136 -18.68 9.37 -24.86
C PRO A 136 -18.34 7.89 -25.10
N ARG A 137 -18.04 7.50 -26.35
CA ARG A 137 -17.78 6.10 -26.74
C ARG A 137 -16.29 5.73 -26.70
N GLN A 138 -15.45 6.56 -26.08
CA GLN A 138 -14.01 6.31 -25.94
C GLN A 138 -13.71 5.42 -24.71
N ILE A 139 -13.55 4.12 -24.95
CA ILE A 139 -13.25 3.12 -23.91
C ILE A 139 -12.02 3.51 -23.09
N GLY A 140 -10.93 3.92 -23.76
CA GLY A 140 -9.69 4.34 -23.08
C GLY A 140 -9.88 5.58 -22.19
N GLY A 141 -10.81 6.48 -22.55
CA GLY A 141 -11.17 7.63 -21.72
C GLY A 141 -11.82 7.21 -20.41
N TRP A 142 -12.79 6.27 -20.47
CA TRP A 142 -13.46 5.72 -19.28
C TRP A 142 -12.49 4.95 -18.37
N MET A 143 -11.60 4.14 -18.95
CA MET A 143 -10.54 3.44 -18.20
C MET A 143 -9.61 4.42 -17.48
N ASN A 144 -9.19 5.48 -18.16
CA ASN A 144 -8.30 6.49 -17.58
C ASN A 144 -8.99 7.33 -16.50
N LEU A 145 -10.28 7.67 -16.68
CA LEU A 145 -11.10 8.33 -15.66
C LEU A 145 -11.20 7.46 -14.40
N GLY A 146 -11.56 6.18 -14.55
CA GLY A 146 -11.63 5.25 -13.41
C GLY A 146 -10.30 5.11 -12.66
N ASN A 147 -9.18 5.09 -13.39
CA ASN A 147 -7.86 5.03 -12.79
C ASN A 147 -7.51 6.31 -12.00
N ALA A 148 -7.84 7.49 -12.54
CA ALA A 148 -7.60 8.76 -11.85
C ALA A 148 -8.49 8.93 -10.61
N LEU A 149 -9.77 8.53 -10.69
CA LEU A 149 -10.70 8.54 -9.55
C LEU A 149 -10.23 7.59 -8.44
N ARG A 150 -9.71 6.42 -8.80
CA ARG A 150 -9.12 5.49 -7.81
C ARG A 150 -7.89 6.09 -7.12
N ASP A 151 -7.03 6.82 -7.83
CA ASP A 151 -5.89 7.52 -7.22
C ASP A 151 -6.34 8.61 -6.23
N LEU A 152 -7.53 9.18 -6.42
CA LEU A 152 -8.18 10.12 -5.50
C LEU A 152 -8.99 9.42 -4.38
N ASN A 153 -9.04 8.08 -4.38
CA ASN A 153 -9.87 7.27 -3.49
C ASN A 153 -11.39 7.53 -3.65
N GLU A 154 -11.83 8.01 -4.80
CA GLU A 154 -13.23 8.18 -5.20
C GLU A 154 -13.74 6.88 -5.83
N LEU A 155 -13.85 5.84 -5.01
CA LEU A 155 -13.96 4.44 -5.47
C LEU A 155 -15.29 4.12 -6.15
N GLU A 156 -16.41 4.70 -5.70
CA GLU A 156 -17.72 4.50 -6.33
C GLU A 156 -17.78 5.07 -7.75
N GLU A 157 -17.32 6.31 -7.95
CA GLU A 157 -17.26 6.91 -9.29
C GLU A 157 -16.25 6.17 -10.19
N ALA A 158 -15.14 5.70 -9.62
CA ALA A 158 -14.19 4.87 -10.34
C ALA A 158 -14.83 3.58 -10.86
N LEU A 159 -15.64 2.92 -10.02
CA LEU A 159 -16.38 1.72 -10.39
C LEU A 159 -17.36 2.00 -11.54
N ASP A 160 -18.11 3.10 -11.46
CA ASP A 160 -19.03 3.51 -12.53
C ASP A 160 -18.31 3.72 -13.86
N ALA A 161 -17.12 4.37 -13.84
CA ALA A 161 -16.31 4.57 -15.02
C ALA A 161 -15.86 3.24 -15.66
N TYR A 162 -15.41 2.26 -14.86
CA TYR A 162 -15.04 0.93 -15.37
C TYR A 162 -16.25 0.14 -15.90
N GLN A 163 -17.42 0.30 -15.29
CA GLN A 163 -18.66 -0.29 -15.79
C GLN A 163 -19.08 0.32 -17.13
N ARG A 164 -18.91 1.64 -17.32
CA ARG A 164 -19.12 2.29 -18.62
C ARG A 164 -18.17 1.74 -19.67
N ALA A 165 -16.88 1.61 -19.36
CA ALA A 165 -15.91 0.97 -20.26
C ALA A 165 -16.33 -0.47 -20.64
N SER A 166 -16.74 -1.27 -19.65
CA SER A 166 -17.20 -2.65 -19.85
C SER A 166 -18.53 -2.75 -20.63
N SER A 167 -19.39 -1.73 -20.55
CA SER A 167 -20.63 -1.67 -21.34
C SER A 167 -20.37 -1.38 -22.83
N LEU A 168 -19.28 -0.66 -23.12
CA LEU A 168 -18.83 -0.38 -24.49
C LEU A 168 -18.09 -1.57 -25.09
N ASP A 169 -17.33 -2.31 -24.29
CA ASP A 169 -16.70 -3.58 -24.66
C ASP A 169 -16.81 -4.63 -23.54
N PRO A 170 -17.77 -5.57 -23.64
CA PRO A 170 -17.97 -6.63 -22.64
C PRO A 170 -16.79 -7.60 -22.48
N ASN A 171 -15.87 -7.65 -23.45
CA ASN A 171 -14.70 -8.54 -23.46
C ASN A 171 -13.42 -7.85 -22.92
N LEU A 172 -13.55 -6.63 -22.42
CA LEU A 172 -12.43 -5.88 -21.86
C LEU A 172 -12.03 -6.41 -20.47
N ALA A 173 -11.14 -7.41 -20.45
CA ALA A 173 -10.64 -8.03 -19.23
C ALA A 173 -10.03 -7.01 -18.25
N ASP A 174 -9.30 -6.01 -18.77
CA ASP A 174 -8.70 -4.93 -17.98
C ASP A 174 -9.72 -4.15 -17.16
N ALA A 175 -10.89 -3.83 -17.74
CA ALA A 175 -11.94 -3.09 -17.05
C ALA A 175 -12.53 -3.91 -15.91
N ARG A 176 -12.74 -5.21 -16.12
CA ARG A 176 -13.20 -6.14 -15.06
C ARG A 176 -12.17 -6.29 -13.95
N GLY A 177 -10.89 -6.44 -14.28
CA GLY A 177 -9.82 -6.50 -13.30
C GLY A 177 -9.69 -5.22 -12.48
N ALA A 178 -9.79 -4.06 -13.12
CA ALA A 178 -9.76 -2.76 -12.45
C ALA A 178 -10.99 -2.55 -11.55
N ALA A 179 -12.18 -2.89 -12.03
CA ALA A 179 -13.41 -2.87 -11.23
C ALA A 179 -13.32 -3.82 -10.02
N ALA A 180 -12.74 -5.01 -10.19
CA ALA A 180 -12.53 -5.96 -9.11
C ALA A 180 -11.66 -5.38 -7.98
N THR A 181 -10.53 -4.76 -8.33
CA THR A 181 -9.65 -4.09 -7.35
C THR A 181 -10.39 -2.95 -6.63
N THR A 182 -11.17 -2.15 -7.35
CA THR A 182 -11.98 -1.07 -6.76
C THR A 182 -13.06 -1.60 -5.82
N LEU A 183 -13.76 -2.67 -6.21
CA LEU A 183 -14.73 -3.36 -5.34
C LEU A 183 -14.08 -3.91 -4.07
N GLY A 184 -12.83 -4.41 -4.16
CA GLY A 184 -12.03 -4.79 -3.01
C GLY A 184 -11.80 -3.62 -2.04
N GLY A 185 -11.43 -2.44 -2.57
CA GLY A 185 -11.29 -1.21 -1.76
C GLY A 185 -12.60 -0.73 -1.13
N LEU A 186 -13.73 -0.97 -1.79
CA LEU A 186 -15.09 -0.75 -1.26
C LEU A 186 -15.54 -1.83 -0.25
N ASN A 187 -14.69 -2.82 0.04
CA ASN A 187 -15.02 -3.98 0.86
C ASN A 187 -16.21 -4.82 0.31
N ARG A 188 -16.50 -4.73 -1.00
CA ARG A 188 -17.50 -5.53 -1.73
C ARG A 188 -16.87 -6.82 -2.24
N ILE A 189 -16.40 -7.62 -1.29
CA ILE A 189 -15.51 -8.78 -1.49
C ILE A 189 -16.05 -9.82 -2.49
N ASN A 190 -17.32 -10.19 -2.38
CA ASN A 190 -17.91 -11.21 -3.25
C ASN A 190 -17.98 -10.74 -4.72
N GLU A 191 -18.29 -9.47 -4.93
CA GLU A 191 -18.35 -8.88 -6.27
C GLU A 191 -16.95 -8.71 -6.86
N ALA A 192 -15.96 -8.36 -6.04
CA ALA A 192 -14.56 -8.32 -6.45
C ALA A 192 -14.09 -9.70 -6.94
N ARG A 193 -14.35 -10.76 -6.17
CA ARG A 193 -14.02 -12.15 -6.55
C ARG A 193 -14.66 -12.54 -7.89
N ALA A 194 -15.95 -12.24 -8.07
CA ALA A 194 -16.66 -12.52 -9.32
C ALA A 194 -16.05 -11.79 -10.52
N ASN A 195 -15.67 -10.51 -10.36
CA ASN A 195 -15.05 -9.72 -11.42
C ASN A 195 -13.64 -10.21 -11.77
N PHE A 196 -12.80 -10.57 -10.78
CA PHE A 196 -11.49 -11.18 -11.06
C PHE A 196 -11.61 -12.48 -11.84
N GLN A 197 -12.51 -13.38 -11.42
CA GLN A 197 -12.76 -14.63 -12.14
C GLN A 197 -13.28 -14.37 -13.56
N ALA A 198 -14.16 -13.36 -13.72
CA ALA A 198 -14.68 -12.97 -15.03
C ALA A 198 -13.61 -12.35 -15.94
N ALA A 199 -12.65 -11.62 -15.39
CA ALA A 199 -11.49 -11.10 -16.12
C ALA A 199 -10.56 -12.25 -16.56
N LEU A 200 -10.24 -13.19 -15.66
CA LEU A 200 -9.39 -14.34 -15.97
C LEU A 200 -10.05 -15.35 -16.91
N ARG A 201 -11.39 -15.42 -16.99
CA ARG A 201 -12.06 -16.19 -18.05
C ARG A 201 -11.85 -15.59 -19.44
N LEU A 202 -11.79 -14.25 -19.55
CA LEU A 202 -11.54 -13.55 -20.81
C LEU A 202 -10.06 -13.57 -21.19
N ALA A 203 -9.17 -13.37 -20.21
CA ALA A 203 -7.73 -13.35 -20.39
C ALA A 203 -7.01 -14.18 -19.29
N PRO A 204 -6.91 -15.51 -19.46
CA PRO A 204 -6.38 -16.42 -18.42
C PRO A 204 -4.91 -16.17 -18.05
N ASN A 205 -4.14 -15.56 -18.95
CA ASN A 205 -2.71 -15.32 -18.78
C ASN A 205 -2.41 -13.84 -18.47
N GLN A 206 -3.38 -13.10 -17.96
CA GLN A 206 -3.19 -11.70 -17.60
C GLN A 206 -2.48 -11.56 -16.25
N LEU A 207 -1.17 -11.34 -16.30
CA LEU A 207 -0.31 -11.30 -15.12
C LEU A 207 -0.77 -10.32 -14.02
N PRO A 208 -1.11 -9.04 -14.31
CA PRO A 208 -1.55 -8.11 -13.27
C PRO A 208 -2.84 -8.57 -12.56
N THR A 209 -3.75 -9.20 -13.29
CA THR A 209 -5.03 -9.70 -12.74
C THR A 209 -4.80 -10.91 -11.84
N LEU A 210 -3.90 -11.83 -12.21
CA LEU A 210 -3.50 -12.94 -11.35
C LEU A 210 -2.88 -12.45 -10.04
N VAL A 211 -1.96 -11.50 -10.11
CA VAL A 211 -1.29 -10.94 -8.92
C VAL A 211 -2.30 -10.22 -8.01
N ASN A 212 -3.13 -9.35 -8.57
CA ASN A 212 -4.13 -8.60 -7.79
C ASN A 212 -5.19 -9.53 -7.17
N PHE A 213 -5.63 -10.55 -7.90
CA PHE A 213 -6.58 -11.53 -7.37
C PHE A 213 -5.95 -12.34 -6.23
N GLY A 214 -4.73 -12.82 -6.40
CA GLY A 214 -4.00 -13.52 -5.34
C GLY A 214 -3.79 -12.67 -4.09
N MET A 215 -3.51 -11.37 -4.24
CA MET A 215 -3.41 -10.43 -3.11
C MET A 215 -4.74 -10.29 -2.36
N MET A 216 -5.85 -10.19 -3.08
CA MET A 216 -7.19 -10.13 -2.49
C MET A 216 -7.55 -11.42 -1.74
N LEU A 217 -7.27 -12.58 -2.33
CA LEU A 217 -7.51 -13.90 -1.71
C LEU A 217 -6.70 -14.07 -0.42
N ARG A 218 -5.41 -13.70 -0.44
CA ARG A 218 -4.57 -13.71 0.78
C ARG A 218 -5.15 -12.83 1.87
N GLY A 219 -5.63 -11.64 1.54
CA GLY A 219 -6.29 -10.73 2.50
C GLY A 219 -7.60 -11.27 3.08
N GLN A 220 -8.18 -12.31 2.46
CA GLN A 220 -9.35 -13.05 2.95
C GLN A 220 -8.98 -14.35 3.67
N ASN A 221 -7.68 -14.58 3.93
CA ASN A 221 -7.12 -15.82 4.44
C ASN A 221 -7.35 -17.04 3.53
N ASP A 222 -7.67 -16.82 2.24
CA ASP A 222 -7.72 -17.85 1.19
C ASP A 222 -6.31 -18.04 0.64
N PHE A 223 -5.44 -18.63 1.47
CA PHE A 223 -4.01 -18.73 1.17
C PHE A 223 -3.72 -19.69 0.02
N ASP A 224 -4.45 -20.80 -0.09
CA ASP A 224 -4.26 -21.75 -1.19
C ASP A 224 -4.67 -21.13 -2.53
N GLY A 225 -5.82 -20.43 -2.59
CA GLY A 225 -6.21 -19.70 -3.81
C GLY A 225 -5.21 -18.60 -4.18
N ALA A 226 -4.63 -17.91 -3.19
CA ALA A 226 -3.56 -16.94 -3.42
C ALA A 226 -2.28 -17.60 -3.98
N ILE A 227 -1.85 -18.71 -3.40
CA ILE A 227 -0.69 -19.49 -3.85
C ILE A 227 -0.88 -19.93 -5.30
N ASP A 228 -2.06 -20.43 -5.68
CA ASP A 228 -2.35 -20.85 -7.04
C ASP A 228 -2.27 -19.71 -8.04
N CYS A 229 -2.82 -18.54 -7.69
CA CYS A 229 -2.73 -17.34 -8.53
C CYS A 229 -1.26 -16.93 -8.76
N PHE A 230 -0.44 -16.90 -7.71
CA PHE A 230 0.96 -16.49 -7.82
C PHE A 230 1.83 -17.55 -8.52
N ARG A 231 1.56 -18.85 -8.33
CA ARG A 231 2.20 -19.91 -9.11
C ARG A 231 1.87 -19.80 -10.59
N LYS A 232 0.61 -19.50 -10.93
CA LYS A 232 0.22 -19.25 -12.32
C LYS A 232 0.93 -18.01 -12.88
N ALA A 233 1.02 -16.93 -12.10
CA ALA A 233 1.79 -15.74 -12.49
C ALA A 233 3.25 -16.07 -12.80
N LEU A 234 3.92 -16.83 -11.93
CA LEU A 234 5.32 -17.27 -12.13
C LEU A 234 5.49 -18.26 -13.27
N SER A 235 4.46 -19.03 -13.63
CA SER A 235 4.52 -19.88 -14.83
C SER A 235 4.55 -19.08 -16.13
N LEU A 236 4.05 -17.84 -16.12
CA LEU A 236 4.04 -16.93 -17.27
C LEU A 236 5.32 -16.09 -17.32
N ASP A 237 5.83 -15.70 -16.15
CA ASP A 237 7.07 -14.94 -16.00
C ASP A 237 7.86 -15.44 -14.77
N PRO A 238 8.75 -16.43 -14.95
CA PRO A 238 9.61 -16.93 -13.87
C PRO A 238 10.63 -15.89 -13.38
N GLY A 239 10.88 -14.82 -14.15
CA GLY A 239 11.78 -13.74 -13.78
C GLY A 239 11.13 -12.66 -12.91
N ASN A 240 9.84 -12.82 -12.56
CA ASN A 240 9.10 -11.81 -11.83
C ASN A 240 9.41 -11.83 -10.33
N GLY A 241 10.33 -10.97 -9.89
CA GLY A 241 10.73 -10.85 -8.48
C GLY A 241 9.56 -10.49 -7.55
N GLU A 242 8.61 -9.66 -7.99
CA GLU A 242 7.43 -9.33 -7.19
C GLU A 242 6.53 -10.55 -7.00
N ALA A 243 6.23 -11.32 -8.05
CA ALA A 243 5.40 -12.52 -7.94
C ALA A 243 6.05 -13.56 -7.02
N HIS A 244 7.39 -13.67 -7.02
CA HIS A 244 8.14 -14.48 -6.05
C HIS A 244 7.91 -14.00 -4.61
N GLU A 245 8.03 -12.70 -4.35
CA GLU A 245 7.74 -12.12 -3.03
C GLU A 245 6.29 -12.38 -2.59
N ARG A 246 5.32 -12.17 -3.49
CA ARG A 246 3.89 -12.36 -3.18
C ARG A 246 3.58 -13.82 -2.84
N LEU A 247 4.18 -14.77 -3.58
CA LEU A 247 4.07 -16.19 -3.30
C LEU A 247 4.73 -16.54 -1.96
N GLY A 248 5.94 -16.04 -1.70
CA GLY A 248 6.62 -16.20 -0.42
C GLY A 248 5.76 -15.75 0.77
N ARG A 249 5.13 -14.57 0.68
CA ARG A 249 4.20 -14.07 1.69
C ARG A 249 2.98 -14.99 1.90
N ALA A 250 2.40 -15.50 0.82
CA ALA A 250 1.24 -16.39 0.91
C ALA A 250 1.59 -17.76 1.51
N LEU A 251 2.75 -18.31 1.15
CA LEU A 251 3.29 -19.55 1.74
C LEU A 251 3.60 -19.37 3.22
N MET A 252 4.14 -18.22 3.60
CA MET A 252 4.42 -17.88 5.00
C MET A 252 3.16 -17.86 5.86
N ALA A 253 2.10 -17.22 5.36
CA ALA A 253 0.79 -17.18 6.04
C ALA A 253 0.11 -18.56 6.09
N ALA A 254 0.39 -19.43 5.12
CA ALA A 254 -0.03 -20.84 5.12
C ALA A 254 0.89 -21.76 5.95
N CYS A 255 1.85 -21.21 6.70
CA CYS A 255 2.86 -21.95 7.46
C CYS A 255 3.73 -22.93 6.63
N LYS A 256 3.83 -22.71 5.31
CA LYS A 256 4.70 -23.45 4.37
C LYS A 256 6.08 -22.78 4.29
N ILE A 257 6.78 -22.75 5.43
CA ILE A 257 7.93 -21.87 5.67
C ILE A 257 9.11 -22.16 4.74
N ASP A 258 9.44 -23.43 4.52
CA ASP A 258 10.59 -23.84 3.68
C ASP A 258 10.40 -23.42 2.21
N ASP A 259 9.18 -23.53 1.69
CA ASP A 259 8.82 -23.04 0.35
C ASP A 259 8.87 -21.50 0.31
N ALA A 260 8.36 -20.85 1.36
CA ALA A 260 8.36 -19.39 1.45
C ALA A 260 9.78 -18.83 1.33
N LEU A 261 10.73 -19.37 2.09
CA LEU A 261 12.13 -18.95 2.06
C LEU A 261 12.74 -19.02 0.67
N ARG A 262 12.56 -20.13 -0.05
CA ARG A 262 13.06 -20.29 -1.43
C ARG A 262 12.53 -19.21 -2.37
N HIS A 263 11.25 -18.85 -2.23
CA HIS A 263 10.65 -17.79 -3.04
C HIS A 263 11.15 -16.39 -2.65
N TYR A 264 11.39 -16.12 -1.37
CA TYR A 264 12.01 -14.86 -0.96
C TYR A 264 13.48 -14.74 -1.39
N GLU A 265 14.27 -15.82 -1.30
CA GLU A 265 15.64 -15.85 -1.83
C GLU A 265 15.66 -15.53 -3.33
N GLN A 266 14.72 -16.11 -4.07
CA GLN A 266 14.53 -15.81 -5.49
C GLN A 266 14.14 -14.34 -5.72
N ALA A 267 13.23 -13.79 -4.91
CA ALA A 267 12.81 -12.40 -4.99
C ALA A 267 13.99 -11.44 -4.73
N VAL A 268 14.81 -11.70 -3.71
CA VAL A 268 16.04 -10.95 -3.43
C VAL A 268 17.03 -11.08 -4.57
N ARG A 269 17.20 -12.27 -5.15
CA ARG A 269 18.12 -12.49 -6.28
C ARG A 269 17.71 -11.72 -7.55
N LEU A 270 16.42 -11.71 -7.85
CA LEU A 270 15.87 -11.02 -9.03
C LEU A 270 15.76 -9.51 -8.83
N SER A 271 15.50 -9.06 -7.61
CA SER A 271 15.32 -7.64 -7.27
C SER A 271 15.88 -7.34 -5.87
N PRO A 272 17.22 -7.14 -5.74
CA PRO A 272 17.91 -6.98 -4.46
C PRO A 272 17.74 -5.56 -3.87
N THR A 273 16.53 -5.01 -3.92
CA THR A 273 16.25 -3.70 -3.30
C THR A 273 16.51 -3.76 -1.79
N PRO A 274 16.97 -2.67 -1.14
CA PRO A 274 17.15 -2.64 0.31
C PRO A 274 15.94 -3.14 1.09
N ARG A 275 14.72 -2.77 0.65
CA ARG A 275 13.47 -3.24 1.24
C ARG A 275 13.29 -4.75 1.15
N MET A 276 13.53 -5.34 -0.02
CA MET A 276 13.41 -6.79 -0.21
C MET A 276 14.40 -7.53 0.68
N ARG A 277 15.63 -7.03 0.76
CA ARG A 277 16.69 -7.59 1.60
C ARG A 277 16.34 -7.52 3.09
N VAL A 278 15.88 -6.38 3.58
CA VAL A 278 15.42 -6.23 4.97
C VAL A 278 14.21 -7.12 5.25
N THR A 279 13.24 -7.18 4.32
CA THR A 279 12.08 -8.06 4.44
C THR A 279 12.53 -9.51 4.61
N PHE A 280 13.42 -10.00 3.75
CA PHE A 280 13.96 -11.37 3.84
C PHE A 280 14.75 -11.65 5.11
N ALA A 281 15.62 -10.72 5.51
CA ALA A 281 16.44 -10.84 6.73
C ALA A 281 15.57 -10.96 7.99
N THR A 282 14.45 -10.24 8.01
CA THR A 282 13.55 -10.14 9.16
C THR A 282 12.42 -11.18 9.18
N LEU A 283 12.39 -12.12 8.22
CA LEU A 283 11.44 -13.22 8.20
C LEU A 283 11.67 -14.18 9.36
N ILE A 284 10.61 -14.42 10.11
CA ILE A 284 10.53 -15.41 11.18
C ILE A 284 9.16 -16.11 11.11
N PRO A 285 9.06 -17.40 11.42
CA PRO A 285 7.82 -18.15 11.30
C PRO A 285 6.77 -17.64 12.29
N PRO A 286 5.49 -17.69 11.92
CA PRO A 286 4.41 -17.34 12.84
C PRO A 286 4.22 -18.39 13.94
N VAL A 287 4.57 -19.66 13.69
CA VAL A 287 4.46 -20.77 14.65
C VAL A 287 5.72 -21.62 14.55
N TYR A 288 6.28 -22.02 15.69
CA TYR A 288 7.51 -22.80 15.79
C TYR A 288 7.21 -24.28 16.01
N ARG A 289 8.04 -25.16 15.43
CA ARG A 289 7.87 -26.62 15.55
C ARG A 289 8.46 -27.19 16.85
N SER A 290 9.51 -26.55 17.36
CA SER A 290 10.19 -26.95 18.61
C SER A 290 11.02 -25.78 19.16
N ILE A 291 11.63 -25.99 20.31
CA ILE A 291 12.59 -25.06 20.91
C ILE A 291 13.82 -24.85 20.03
N GLU A 292 14.33 -25.92 19.40
CA GLU A 292 15.46 -25.84 18.47
C GLU A 292 15.12 -25.00 17.24
N ASP A 293 13.87 -25.07 16.76
CA ASP A 293 13.38 -24.25 15.67
C ASP A 293 13.37 -22.76 16.06
N VAL A 294 12.89 -22.42 17.26
CA VAL A 294 12.98 -21.04 17.80
C VAL A 294 14.43 -20.54 17.79
N LYS A 295 15.37 -21.34 18.30
CA LYS A 295 16.80 -21.00 18.36
C LYS A 295 17.41 -20.79 16.97
N PHE A 296 17.08 -21.65 16.01
CA PHE A 296 17.53 -21.53 14.63
C PHE A 296 17.07 -20.20 14.01
N TRP A 297 15.78 -19.89 14.10
CA TRP A 297 15.22 -18.67 13.51
C TRP A 297 15.74 -17.40 14.17
N ARG A 298 15.95 -17.42 15.48
CA ARG A 298 16.56 -16.31 16.20
C ARG A 298 18.00 -16.08 15.77
N ALA A 299 18.80 -17.15 15.65
CA ALA A 299 20.18 -17.06 15.18
C ALA A 299 20.26 -16.51 13.74
N ARG A 300 19.41 -17.02 12.84
CA ARG A 300 19.30 -16.50 11.45
C ARG A 300 18.95 -15.01 11.43
N LEU A 301 17.94 -14.59 12.21
CA LEU A 301 17.52 -13.19 12.27
C LEU A 301 18.68 -12.29 12.71
N MET A 302 19.39 -12.67 13.77
CA MET A 302 20.55 -11.91 14.26
C MET A 302 21.67 -11.82 13.21
N GLU A 303 22.05 -12.96 12.61
CA GLU A 303 23.10 -13.02 11.58
C GLU A 303 22.76 -12.16 10.36
N GLU A 304 21.54 -12.28 9.86
CA GLU A 304 21.07 -11.55 8.68
C GLU A 304 21.00 -10.04 8.94
N VAL A 305 20.47 -9.61 10.09
CA VAL A 305 20.44 -8.20 10.48
C VAL A 305 21.86 -7.64 10.62
N SER A 306 22.76 -8.34 11.32
CA SER A 306 24.16 -7.93 11.44
C SER A 306 24.87 -7.83 10.09
N ARG A 307 24.59 -8.76 9.16
CA ARG A 307 25.12 -8.70 7.79
C ARG A 307 24.61 -7.46 7.04
N LEU A 308 23.32 -7.15 7.10
CA LEU A 308 22.79 -5.94 6.45
C LEU A 308 23.38 -4.66 7.05
N GLN A 309 23.65 -4.63 8.35
CA GLN A 309 24.32 -3.51 9.01
C GLN A 309 25.77 -3.34 8.54
N SER A 310 26.55 -4.43 8.47
CA SER A 310 27.95 -4.37 8.04
C SER A 310 28.10 -3.97 6.57
N GLU A 311 27.13 -4.33 5.73
CA GLU A 311 27.03 -3.88 4.35
C GLU A 311 26.50 -2.44 4.18
N GLY A 312 26.12 -1.77 5.28
CA GLY A 312 25.63 -0.39 5.24
C GLY A 312 24.24 -0.24 4.60
N VAL A 313 23.43 -1.29 4.57
CA VAL A 313 22.10 -1.26 3.96
C VAL A 313 21.21 -0.25 4.67
N ARG A 314 20.50 0.55 3.88
CA ARG A 314 19.48 1.50 4.35
C ARG A 314 18.22 1.35 3.50
N CYS A 315 17.13 0.99 4.16
CA CYS A 315 15.82 0.83 3.57
C CYS A 315 15.04 2.13 3.73
N ASP A 316 14.84 2.85 2.63
CA ASP A 316 13.93 3.99 2.60
C ASP A 316 12.48 3.51 2.79
N ILE A 317 11.83 4.00 3.85
CA ILE A 317 10.44 3.67 4.21
C ILE A 317 9.48 4.86 3.99
N THR A 318 9.91 5.92 3.31
CA THR A 318 9.13 7.15 3.08
C THR A 318 7.90 6.90 2.22
N SER A 319 8.04 6.08 1.17
CA SER A 319 6.96 5.74 0.23
C SER A 319 6.29 4.40 0.51
N GLN A 320 6.87 3.58 1.39
CA GLN A 320 6.39 2.25 1.71
C GLN A 320 6.65 1.93 3.18
N ASN A 321 5.59 1.58 3.91
CA ASN A 321 5.66 1.33 5.35
C ASN A 321 6.76 0.36 5.76
N ALA A 322 7.37 0.59 6.92
CA ALA A 322 8.37 -0.29 7.53
C ALA A 322 7.83 -1.73 7.64
N PRO A 323 8.61 -2.74 7.21
CA PRO A 323 8.33 -4.13 7.57
C PRO A 323 8.28 -4.27 9.10
N THR A 324 7.21 -4.88 9.60
CA THR A 324 7.00 -5.13 11.03
C THR A 324 7.33 -6.58 11.37
N ILE A 325 7.98 -6.80 12.52
CA ILE A 325 8.33 -8.13 13.01
C ILE A 325 7.44 -8.47 14.20
N VAL A 326 6.15 -8.60 13.90
CA VAL A 326 5.07 -8.76 14.88
C VAL A 326 5.25 -10.01 15.78
N TYR A 327 6.00 -11.01 15.31
CA TYR A 327 6.17 -12.28 16.02
C TYR A 327 7.42 -12.36 16.89
N LEU A 328 8.34 -11.40 16.81
CA LEU A 328 9.62 -11.42 17.55
C LEU A 328 9.44 -11.64 19.07
N PRO A 329 8.49 -10.98 19.75
CA PRO A 329 8.31 -11.15 21.20
C PRO A 329 7.95 -12.57 21.65
N TYR A 330 7.52 -13.44 20.73
CA TYR A 330 7.07 -14.79 21.05
C TYR A 330 8.16 -15.86 20.82
N GLN A 331 9.38 -15.43 20.53
CA GLN A 331 10.56 -16.30 20.45
C GLN A 331 11.24 -16.52 21.80
N ASP A 332 10.82 -15.81 22.85
CA ASP A 332 11.76 -15.51 23.93
C ASP A 332 11.86 -16.59 25.03
N GLU A 333 13.08 -17.08 25.23
CA GLU A 333 13.55 -17.91 26.35
C GLU A 333 14.30 -17.06 27.42
N GLY A 334 13.98 -15.76 27.56
CA GLY A 334 14.63 -14.82 28.49
C GLY A 334 15.80 -14.02 27.89
N ALA A 335 15.90 -13.97 26.57
CA ALA A 335 16.80 -13.15 25.79
C ALA A 335 16.33 -11.67 25.73
N ASN A 336 17.31 -10.77 25.80
CA ASN A 336 17.07 -9.34 25.70
C ASN A 336 17.02 -8.91 24.22
N ASP A 337 15.86 -8.49 23.74
CA ASP A 337 15.66 -8.05 22.34
C ASP A 337 16.15 -6.62 22.05
N ARG A 338 16.66 -5.89 23.04
CA ARG A 338 17.04 -4.47 22.90
C ARG A 338 17.99 -4.21 21.74
N GLU A 339 19.12 -4.91 21.70
CA GLU A 339 20.15 -4.70 20.68
C GLU A 339 19.65 -5.07 19.29
N LEU A 340 18.87 -6.14 19.19
CA LEU A 340 18.29 -6.60 17.94
C LEU A 340 17.24 -5.61 17.42
N ALA A 341 16.35 -5.12 18.28
CA ALA A 341 15.36 -4.11 17.93
C ALA A 341 16.02 -2.81 17.46
N GLU A 342 17.06 -2.33 18.16
CA GLU A 342 17.84 -1.16 17.72
C GLU A 342 18.52 -1.41 16.37
N ALA A 343 19.08 -2.61 16.18
CA ALA A 343 19.75 -2.98 14.94
C ALA A 343 18.79 -3.01 13.73
N ILE A 344 17.58 -3.53 13.92
CA ILE A 344 16.52 -3.53 12.91
C ILE A 344 16.04 -2.11 12.64
N ALA A 345 15.76 -1.31 13.67
CA ALA A 345 15.32 0.08 13.51
C ALA A 345 16.35 0.92 12.74
N ALA A 346 17.65 0.67 12.96
CA ALA A 346 18.75 1.34 12.26
C ALA A 346 18.85 1.00 10.75
N LEU A 347 18.19 -0.08 10.29
CA LEU A 347 18.10 -0.39 8.85
C LEU A 347 17.11 0.53 8.13
N TYR A 348 16.18 1.16 8.86
CA TYR A 348 15.16 2.02 8.27
C TYR A 348 15.58 3.48 8.21
N VAL A 349 15.26 4.12 7.09
CA VAL A 349 15.49 5.57 6.89
C VAL A 349 14.20 6.19 6.39
N VAL A 350 13.80 7.29 7.03
CA VAL A 350 12.77 8.18 6.52
C VAL A 350 13.48 9.37 5.89
N THR A 351 13.43 9.44 4.56
CA THR A 351 13.86 10.62 3.80
C THR A 351 12.79 11.70 3.89
N ASP A 352 13.18 12.90 4.32
CA ASP A 352 12.25 14.03 4.36
C ASP A 352 12.11 14.65 2.96
N PRO A 353 10.91 14.66 2.34
CA PRO A 353 10.72 15.40 1.10
C PRO A 353 10.80 16.93 1.30
N HIS A 354 10.78 17.43 2.55
CA HIS A 354 10.87 18.86 2.91
C HIS A 354 11.91 19.10 4.03
N PRO A 355 13.22 19.03 3.72
CA PRO A 355 14.27 19.18 4.73
C PRO A 355 14.14 20.53 5.46
N GLY A 356 13.94 20.48 6.79
CA GLY A 356 13.90 21.66 7.68
C GLY A 356 12.64 21.82 8.51
N ARG A 357 11.58 21.04 8.26
CA ARG A 357 10.29 21.15 8.95
C ARG A 357 10.21 20.22 10.17
N LEU A 358 11.14 20.34 11.12
CA LEU A 358 10.86 19.83 12.46
C LEU A 358 9.59 20.55 12.97
N PRO A 359 8.69 19.88 13.71
CA PRO A 359 7.51 20.54 14.24
C PRO A 359 7.94 21.78 15.01
N GLU A 360 7.33 22.93 14.74
CA GLU A 360 7.43 24.06 15.65
C GLU A 360 6.83 23.61 16.99
N TYR A 361 7.69 23.46 17.98
CA TYR A 361 7.26 23.05 19.30
C TYR A 361 6.43 24.16 19.93
N ARG A 362 5.32 23.78 20.53
CA ARG A 362 4.54 24.69 21.35
C ARG A 362 5.32 24.99 22.61
N GLU A 363 5.68 26.25 22.82
CA GLU A 363 6.06 26.69 24.16
C GLU A 363 4.83 26.62 25.06
N ARG A 364 4.91 25.79 26.11
CA ARG A 364 3.81 25.58 27.04
C ARG A 364 3.93 26.58 28.18
N GLU A 365 2.96 27.48 28.28
CA GLU A 365 2.81 28.38 29.42
C GLU A 365 2.61 27.60 30.73
N GLN A 366 3.10 28.17 31.83
CA GLN A 366 2.97 27.56 33.15
C GLN A 366 1.49 27.48 33.57
N GLY A 367 1.01 26.26 33.88
CA GLY A 367 -0.39 26.02 34.24
C GLY A 367 -1.32 25.69 33.05
N ALA A 368 -0.84 25.75 31.80
CA ALA A 368 -1.61 25.28 30.66
C ALA A 368 -1.73 23.74 30.67
N ARG A 369 -2.87 23.24 30.18
CA ARG A 369 -3.11 21.80 30.01
C ARG A 369 -2.09 21.18 29.07
N ILE A 370 -1.65 19.96 29.38
CA ILE A 370 -0.79 19.14 28.51
C ILE A 370 -1.60 18.63 27.34
N ARG A 371 -1.20 18.97 26.13
CA ARG A 371 -1.82 18.47 24.91
C ARG A 371 -1.21 17.11 24.54
N VAL A 372 -1.95 16.04 24.85
CA VAL A 372 -1.53 14.65 24.66
C VAL A 372 -2.21 14.05 23.44
N GLY A 373 -1.39 13.56 22.50
CA GLY A 373 -1.84 12.83 21.32
C GLY A 373 -1.80 11.32 21.55
N PHE A 374 -2.84 10.60 21.14
CA PHE A 374 -2.81 9.15 20.99
C PHE A 374 -2.90 8.80 19.50
N ILE A 375 -1.98 7.98 18.99
CA ILE A 375 -1.95 7.59 17.58
C ILE A 375 -2.03 6.07 17.39
N SER A 376 -2.94 5.64 16.50
CA SER A 376 -3.11 4.24 16.08
C SER A 376 -4.03 4.11 14.86
N GLY A 377 -3.75 3.13 14.00
CA GLY A 377 -4.70 2.67 12.97
C GLY A 377 -5.71 1.63 13.45
N LEU A 378 -5.65 1.28 14.73
CA LEU A 378 -6.39 0.19 15.36
C LEU A 378 -7.38 0.72 16.42
N PHE A 379 -7.72 2.02 16.38
CA PHE A 379 -8.79 2.64 17.18
C PHE A 379 -10.19 2.27 16.67
N LYS A 380 -10.44 0.96 16.63
CA LYS A 380 -11.66 0.27 16.23
C LYS A 380 -11.96 -0.85 17.22
N ASN A 381 -13.02 -1.63 16.96
CA ASN A 381 -13.38 -2.81 17.75
C ASN A 381 -12.34 -3.94 17.61
N GLN A 382 -11.18 -3.73 18.22
CA GLN A 382 -9.98 -4.55 18.27
C GLN A 382 -9.24 -4.21 19.58
N THR A 383 -8.33 -5.07 20.02
CA THR A 383 -7.56 -4.94 21.28
C THR A 383 -7.11 -3.51 21.61
N VAL A 384 -6.41 -2.82 20.70
CA VAL A 384 -5.90 -1.47 20.94
C VAL A 384 -7.04 -0.49 21.22
N GLY A 385 -8.05 -0.41 20.34
CA GLY A 385 -9.22 0.44 20.57
C GLY A 385 -9.98 0.10 21.85
N LEU A 386 -10.17 -1.20 22.15
CA LEU A 386 -10.88 -1.66 23.34
C LEU A 386 -10.16 -1.30 24.64
N TRP A 387 -8.83 -1.28 24.65
CA TRP A 387 -8.01 -0.93 25.82
C TRP A 387 -7.83 0.57 25.98
N MET A 388 -7.72 1.30 24.88
CA MET A 388 -7.47 2.74 24.89
C MET A 388 -8.74 3.58 25.05
N GLN A 389 -9.91 3.10 24.62
CA GLN A 389 -11.16 3.89 24.63
C GLN A 389 -11.49 4.46 26.01
N GLY A 390 -11.36 3.66 27.07
CA GLY A 390 -11.66 4.12 28.42
C GLY A 390 -10.58 5.05 28.96
N LEU A 391 -9.30 4.81 28.63
CA LEU A 391 -8.19 5.67 29.04
C LEU A 391 -8.37 7.07 28.42
N ILE A 392 -8.62 7.13 27.11
CA ILE A 392 -8.91 8.37 26.38
C ILE A 392 -10.09 9.10 27.01
N ALA A 393 -11.19 8.39 27.28
CA ALA A 393 -12.42 8.99 27.81
C ALA A 393 -12.30 9.47 29.27
N LYS A 394 -11.43 8.84 30.08
CA LYS A 394 -11.33 9.11 31.53
C LYS A 394 -10.11 9.94 31.92
N LEU A 395 -9.19 10.23 31.01
CA LEU A 395 -8.04 11.07 31.30
C LEU A 395 -8.47 12.45 31.80
N ASP A 396 -7.85 12.95 32.86
CA ASP A 396 -8.25 14.18 33.55
C ASP A 396 -8.16 15.41 32.62
N ARG A 397 -9.31 15.93 32.19
CA ARG A 397 -9.41 17.09 31.29
C ARG A 397 -9.04 18.42 31.96
N GLY A 398 -8.89 18.45 33.28
CA GLY A 398 -8.30 19.58 34.01
C GLY A 398 -6.78 19.68 33.81
N GLN A 399 -6.12 18.56 33.54
CA GLN A 399 -4.67 18.51 33.30
C GLN A 399 -4.30 18.30 31.83
N PHE A 400 -5.15 17.60 31.07
CA PHE A 400 -4.86 17.18 29.71
C PHE A 400 -5.89 17.70 28.70
N GLU A 401 -5.40 18.10 27.53
CA GLU A 401 -6.18 18.21 26.30
C GLU A 401 -5.88 16.96 25.45
N VAL A 402 -6.91 16.17 25.13
CA VAL A 402 -6.74 14.85 24.51
C VAL A 402 -7.04 14.90 23.02
N VAL A 403 -6.00 14.67 22.24
CA VAL A 403 -6.07 14.59 20.78
C VAL A 403 -5.93 13.13 20.37
N VAL A 404 -6.83 12.66 19.51
CA VAL A 404 -6.76 11.32 18.93
C VAL A 404 -6.45 11.42 17.44
N ILE A 405 -5.46 10.65 17.00
CA ILE A 405 -4.96 10.62 15.64
C ILE A 405 -5.17 9.21 15.10
N SER A 406 -5.96 9.07 14.05
CA SER A 406 -6.24 7.77 13.43
C SER A 406 -5.76 7.73 11.99
N THR A 407 -5.19 6.60 11.57
CA THR A 407 -4.72 6.40 10.19
C THR A 407 -5.84 6.00 9.23
N ALA A 408 -7.06 5.75 9.74
CA ALA A 408 -8.23 5.40 8.95
C ALA A 408 -9.55 5.85 9.63
N PRO A 409 -10.62 6.11 8.87
CA PRO A 409 -11.92 6.44 9.44
C PRO A 409 -12.61 5.17 9.96
N HIS A 410 -12.72 5.04 11.28
CA HIS A 410 -13.42 3.92 11.91
C HIS A 410 -14.91 4.26 12.19
N LYS A 411 -15.81 3.37 11.73
CA LYS A 411 -17.27 3.53 11.83
C LYS A 411 -17.92 2.60 12.85
N ASP A 412 -17.18 1.61 13.35
CA ASP A 412 -17.63 0.72 14.42
C ASP A 412 -17.84 1.47 15.74
N GLU A 413 -18.48 0.80 16.68
CA GLU A 413 -18.88 1.37 17.97
C GLU A 413 -17.70 1.93 18.77
N THR A 414 -16.59 1.19 18.86
CA THR A 414 -15.38 1.63 19.57
C THR A 414 -14.75 2.85 18.90
N GLY A 415 -14.64 2.84 17.57
CA GLY A 415 -14.13 3.99 16.83
C GLY A 415 -15.00 5.25 16.98
N ARG A 416 -16.33 5.10 17.02
CA ARG A 416 -17.26 6.21 17.33
C ARG A 416 -17.08 6.71 18.77
N PHE A 417 -17.05 5.80 19.73
CA PHE A 417 -16.87 6.14 21.14
C PHE A 417 -15.59 6.96 21.37
N ILE A 418 -14.46 6.49 20.83
CA ILE A 418 -13.17 7.20 20.96
C ILE A 418 -13.28 8.61 20.38
N ARG A 419 -13.88 8.76 19.20
CA ARG A 419 -14.05 10.07 18.53
C ARG A 419 -14.94 11.01 19.33
N GLU A 420 -16.01 10.52 19.92
CA GLU A 420 -16.95 11.32 20.73
C GLU A 420 -16.34 11.79 22.07
N HIS A 421 -15.33 11.08 22.57
CA HIS A 421 -14.68 11.39 23.85
C HIS A 421 -13.31 12.10 23.70
N ALA A 422 -12.80 12.26 22.49
CA ALA A 422 -11.59 13.06 22.24
C ALA A 422 -11.94 14.56 22.20
N ASP A 423 -11.07 15.42 22.73
CA ASP A 423 -11.24 16.87 22.59
C ASP A 423 -11.02 17.31 21.12
N GLN A 424 -10.13 16.58 20.42
CA GLN A 424 -9.95 16.68 18.98
C GLN A 424 -9.68 15.29 18.38
N TYR A 425 -10.36 14.97 17.27
CA TYR A 425 -10.15 13.73 16.53
C TYR A 425 -9.73 14.03 15.10
N VAL A 426 -8.62 13.46 14.65
CA VAL A 426 -8.04 13.71 13.32
C VAL A 426 -7.80 12.39 12.61
N VAL A 427 -8.30 12.29 11.38
CA VAL A 427 -7.94 11.20 10.46
C VAL A 427 -6.84 11.70 9.55
N ILE A 428 -5.66 11.08 9.60
CA ILE A 428 -4.50 11.45 8.80
C ILE A 428 -4.45 10.65 7.50
N SER A 429 -3.81 11.22 6.48
CA SER A 429 -3.56 10.53 5.22
C SER A 429 -2.70 9.27 5.44
N PRO A 430 -2.92 8.18 4.70
CA PRO A 430 -2.03 7.02 4.73
C PRO A 430 -0.68 7.28 4.02
N ALA A 431 -0.50 8.46 3.42
CA ALA A 431 0.78 8.89 2.86
C ALA A 431 1.60 9.68 3.89
N LEU A 432 2.89 9.39 3.99
CA LEU A 432 3.75 9.91 5.06
C LEU A 432 3.82 11.44 5.08
N ALA A 433 4.09 12.10 3.96
CA ALA A 433 4.26 13.56 3.90
C ALA A 433 3.02 14.34 4.42
N PRO A 434 1.81 14.14 3.87
CA PRO A 434 0.61 14.82 4.40
C PRO A 434 0.25 14.40 5.82
N ALA A 435 0.55 13.15 6.24
CA ALA A 435 0.38 12.73 7.62
C ALA A 435 1.28 13.53 8.58
N ARG A 436 2.56 13.69 8.24
CA ARG A 436 3.52 14.47 9.04
C ARG A 436 3.04 15.92 9.21
N ASP A 437 2.59 16.53 8.13
CA ASP A 437 2.06 17.90 8.14
C ASP A 437 0.83 18.03 9.05
N ALA A 438 -0.12 17.10 8.94
CA ALA A 438 -1.31 17.08 9.76
C ALA A 438 -0.98 16.91 11.25
N ILE A 439 -0.05 16.00 11.59
CA ILE A 439 0.35 15.77 12.99
C ILE A 439 1.11 16.98 13.55
N ALA A 440 2.02 17.58 12.78
CA ALA A 440 2.78 18.76 13.22
C ALA A 440 1.88 19.96 13.55
N GLN A 441 0.79 20.15 12.81
CA GLN A 441 -0.20 21.21 13.08
C GLN A 441 -0.94 21.02 14.41
N LEU A 442 -0.94 19.81 14.98
CA LEU A 442 -1.58 19.53 16.26
C LEU A 442 -0.77 20.07 17.44
N LYS A 443 0.50 20.47 17.25
CA LYS A 443 1.33 21.12 18.26
C LYS A 443 1.28 20.41 19.63
N LEU A 444 1.49 19.09 19.59
CA LEU A 444 1.39 18.21 20.76
C LEU A 444 2.57 18.42 21.72
N ASP A 445 2.31 18.33 23.02
CA ASP A 445 3.35 18.29 24.05
C ASP A 445 3.88 16.86 24.22
N VAL A 446 2.97 15.88 24.14
CA VAL A 446 3.25 14.45 24.27
C VAL A 446 2.54 13.70 23.14
N LEU A 447 3.22 12.78 22.46
CA LEU A 447 2.60 11.83 21.52
C LEU A 447 2.80 10.40 22.00
N ILE A 448 1.71 9.65 22.13
CA ILE A 448 1.68 8.26 22.55
C ILE A 448 1.33 7.39 21.34
N PHE A 449 2.27 6.56 20.91
CA PHE A 449 2.00 5.48 19.97
C PHE A 449 1.44 4.27 20.72
N ALA A 450 0.24 3.83 20.34
CA ALA A 450 -0.44 2.73 21.03
C ALA A 450 -0.17 1.34 20.41
N ASP A 451 0.59 1.27 19.32
CA ASP A 451 0.63 0.06 18.47
C ASP A 451 1.90 -0.10 17.61
N ILE A 452 3.05 0.47 18.00
CA ILE A 452 4.30 0.29 17.24
C ILE A 452 4.57 -1.20 17.06
N GLY A 453 4.73 -1.61 15.79
CA GLY A 453 4.98 -2.99 15.36
C GLY A 453 3.73 -3.80 15.01
N MET A 454 2.53 -3.36 15.38
CA MET A 454 1.27 -4.01 15.00
C MET A 454 0.66 -3.40 13.74
N GLU A 455 0.77 -2.09 13.55
CA GLU A 455 0.29 -1.39 12.36
C GLU A 455 1.50 -0.82 11.59
N PRO A 456 1.69 -1.19 10.31
CA PRO A 456 2.89 -0.81 9.57
C PRO A 456 3.08 0.71 9.43
N PHE A 457 2.01 1.50 9.26
CA PHE A 457 2.14 2.93 9.07
C PHE A 457 2.51 3.66 10.37
N THR A 458 1.95 3.31 11.52
CA THR A 458 2.38 3.86 12.81
C THR A 458 3.81 3.45 13.15
N ALA A 459 4.24 2.22 12.82
CA ALA A 459 5.64 1.82 12.93
C ALA A 459 6.56 2.68 12.06
N THR A 460 6.09 3.12 10.89
CA THR A 460 6.82 4.04 10.00
C THR A 460 6.88 5.44 10.61
N LEU A 461 5.74 5.97 11.08
CA LEU A 461 5.66 7.27 11.76
C LEU A 461 6.56 7.32 13.01
N ALA A 462 6.71 6.21 13.72
CA ALA A 462 7.58 6.11 14.89
C ALA A 462 9.07 6.34 14.61
N HIS A 463 9.50 6.43 13.33
CA HIS A 463 10.84 6.85 12.91
C HIS A 463 10.94 8.37 12.65
N SER A 464 9.91 9.14 13.00
CA SER A 464 9.84 10.59 12.89
C SER A 464 9.53 11.22 14.26
N ARG A 465 9.90 12.50 14.42
CA ARG A 465 9.62 13.29 15.62
C ARG A 465 8.48 14.27 15.35
N PHE A 466 7.46 14.21 16.21
CA PHE A 466 6.21 14.98 16.11
C PHE A 466 5.90 15.80 17.36
N ALA A 467 6.44 15.41 18.52
CA ALA A 467 6.24 16.08 19.79
C ALA A 467 7.57 16.15 20.58
N PRO A 468 7.72 17.09 21.53
CA PRO A 468 8.87 17.15 22.43
C PRO A 468 9.05 15.88 23.26
N VAL A 469 7.96 15.16 23.55
CA VAL A 469 7.98 13.86 24.23
C VAL A 469 7.20 12.85 23.40
N GLN A 470 7.83 11.73 23.04
CA GLN A 470 7.17 10.61 22.38
C GLN A 470 7.28 9.35 23.23
N CYS A 471 6.14 8.68 23.38
CA CYS A 471 6.04 7.47 24.17
C CYS A 471 5.47 6.34 23.31
N VAL A 472 5.78 5.11 23.70
CA VAL A 472 5.08 3.91 23.23
C VAL A 472 4.43 3.20 24.41
N MET A 473 3.26 2.61 24.18
CA MET A 473 2.58 1.73 25.13
C MET A 473 1.80 0.64 24.39
N TRP A 474 1.63 -0.54 25.00
CA TRP A 474 0.63 -1.56 24.65
C TRP A 474 0.58 -2.10 23.20
N GLY A 475 1.52 -1.71 22.34
CA GLY A 475 1.76 -2.35 21.05
C GLY A 475 2.39 -3.73 21.26
N HIS A 476 3.66 -3.91 20.86
CA HIS A 476 4.40 -5.10 21.24
C HIS A 476 4.99 -4.99 22.65
N PRO A 477 5.11 -6.11 23.40
CA PRO A 477 5.61 -6.13 24.77
C PRO A 477 7.15 -6.02 24.86
N ILE A 478 7.80 -5.50 23.82
CA ILE A 478 9.25 -5.29 23.76
C ILE A 478 9.54 -3.87 23.27
N THR A 479 10.79 -3.45 23.41
CA THR A 479 11.28 -2.16 22.93
C THR A 479 11.02 -1.93 21.44
N SER A 480 10.79 -0.67 21.06
CA SER A 480 10.67 -0.28 19.65
C SER A 480 12.01 -0.24 18.93
N GLY A 481 13.13 -0.08 19.66
CA GLY A 481 14.45 0.20 19.09
C GLY A 481 14.58 1.56 18.42
N SER A 482 13.50 2.35 18.34
CA SER A 482 13.47 3.61 17.60
C SER A 482 14.06 4.75 18.43
N ARG A 483 14.96 5.52 17.80
CA ARG A 483 15.59 6.70 18.43
C ARG A 483 14.66 7.89 18.63
N SER A 484 13.52 7.91 17.95
CA SER A 484 12.54 9.00 18.10
C SER A 484 11.56 8.78 19.25
N ILE A 485 11.57 7.60 19.90
CA ILE A 485 10.70 7.30 21.04
C ILE A 485 11.51 7.46 22.34
N ASP A 486 11.03 8.30 23.25
CA ASP A 486 11.74 8.64 24.49
C ASP A 486 11.39 7.68 25.62
N TYR A 487 10.11 7.29 25.73
CA TYR A 487 9.60 6.50 26.86
C TYR A 487 8.83 5.25 26.43
N TYR A 488 9.05 4.15 27.14
CA TYR A 488 8.15 3.00 27.13
C TYR A 488 7.29 3.07 28.39
N ILE A 489 5.97 3.19 28.23
CA ILE A 489 5.04 3.25 29.36
C ILE A 489 4.63 1.83 29.72
N SER A 490 5.05 1.39 30.91
CA SER A 490 4.78 0.06 31.45
C SER A 490 4.14 0.15 32.85
N HIS A 491 4.08 -0.96 33.58
CA HIS A 491 3.62 -1.02 34.96
C HIS A 491 4.50 -1.91 35.84
N GLU A 492 4.46 -1.66 37.15
CA GLU A 492 5.31 -2.32 38.15
C GLU A 492 5.17 -3.85 38.17
N SER A 493 4.02 -4.41 37.79
CA SER A 493 3.80 -5.86 37.74
C SER A 493 4.12 -6.55 36.41
N ALA A 494 4.39 -5.80 35.32
CA ALA A 494 4.89 -6.39 34.07
C ALA A 494 6.40 -6.30 33.92
N ASP A 495 7.05 -5.34 34.60
CA ASP A 495 8.50 -5.16 34.53
C ASP A 495 9.16 -5.37 35.88
N THR A 496 10.35 -5.97 35.84
CA THR A 496 11.23 -6.12 37.00
C THR A 496 11.94 -4.80 37.34
N GLU A 497 12.56 -4.73 38.52
CA GLU A 497 13.36 -3.56 38.93
C GLU A 497 14.49 -3.24 37.94
N ASP A 498 15.13 -4.27 37.38
CA ASP A 498 16.18 -4.15 36.37
C ASP A 498 15.64 -4.08 34.92
N GLY A 499 14.33 -3.95 34.73
CA GLY A 499 13.67 -4.03 33.42
C GLY A 499 14.19 -3.03 32.39
N GLN A 500 14.72 -1.87 32.83
CA GLN A 500 15.28 -0.83 31.97
C GLN A 500 16.34 -1.35 30.97
N ARG A 501 17.08 -2.42 31.31
CA ARG A 501 18.07 -3.02 30.39
C ARG A 501 17.45 -3.57 29.11
N ASN A 502 16.16 -3.88 29.10
CA ASN A 502 15.44 -4.47 27.97
C ASN A 502 14.89 -3.41 26.99
N TYR A 503 15.02 -2.12 27.31
CA TYR A 503 14.44 -1.04 26.52
C TYR A 503 15.48 -0.04 26.06
N THR A 504 15.41 0.38 24.78
CA THR A 504 16.12 1.57 24.31
C THR A 504 15.49 2.84 24.86
N GLU A 505 14.17 2.84 25.06
CA GLU A 505 13.41 3.92 25.68
C GLU A 505 13.65 3.97 27.19
N LYS A 506 13.41 5.13 27.79
CA LYS A 506 13.36 5.26 29.25
C LYS A 506 12.06 4.64 29.77
N LEU A 507 12.17 3.72 30.73
CA LEU A 507 11.01 2.98 31.22
C LEU A 507 10.20 3.83 32.21
N ALA A 508 8.97 4.16 31.86
CA ALA A 508 8.01 4.83 32.72
C ALA A 508 7.09 3.78 33.37
N ARG A 509 7.44 3.31 34.57
CA ARG A 509 6.72 2.27 35.31
C ARG A 509 5.59 2.88 36.14
N LEU A 510 4.35 2.66 35.72
CA LEU A 510 3.17 3.09 36.46
C LEU A 510 2.80 2.07 37.54
N LYS A 511 2.18 2.55 38.62
CA LYS A 511 1.68 1.66 39.69
C LYS A 511 0.58 0.71 39.21
N ASN A 512 -0.21 1.15 38.24
CA ASN A 512 -1.35 0.42 37.68
C ASN A 512 -1.20 0.25 36.18
N LEU A 513 -1.94 -0.72 35.64
CA LEU A 513 -2.08 -0.95 34.21
C LEU A 513 -2.66 0.30 33.53
N ALA A 514 -1.97 0.88 32.55
CA ALA A 514 -2.46 2.01 31.76
C ALA A 514 -3.52 1.59 30.71
N VAL A 515 -4.54 0.86 31.15
CA VAL A 515 -5.68 0.46 30.34
C VAL A 515 -6.97 0.68 31.12
N TYR A 516 -8.05 0.91 30.39
CA TYR A 516 -9.39 0.95 30.98
C TYR A 516 -10.31 0.09 30.14
N TYR A 517 -10.63 -1.10 30.67
CA TYR A 517 -11.40 -2.10 29.96
C TYR A 517 -12.86 -2.09 30.39
N TYR A 518 -13.76 -1.79 29.47
CA TYR A 518 -15.19 -1.96 29.68
C TYR A 518 -15.53 -3.45 29.56
N ARG A 519 -16.18 -3.99 30.60
CA ARG A 519 -16.62 -5.39 30.61
C ARG A 519 -17.60 -5.62 29.44
N PRO A 520 -17.35 -6.59 28.55
CA PRO A 520 -18.28 -6.91 27.47
C PRO A 520 -19.65 -7.31 28.01
N ALA A 521 -20.70 -6.97 27.27
CA ALA A 521 -22.05 -7.46 27.57
C ALA A 521 -22.09 -8.98 27.40
N ALA A 522 -22.84 -9.66 28.28
CA ALA A 522 -23.15 -11.07 28.07
C ALA A 522 -23.98 -11.24 26.78
N PRO A 523 -23.79 -12.34 26.03
CA PRO A 523 -24.60 -12.60 24.85
C PRO A 523 -26.09 -12.67 25.22
N SER A 524 -26.95 -12.16 24.33
CA SER A 524 -28.41 -12.12 24.53
C SER A 524 -29.06 -13.51 24.57
N ARG A 525 -28.37 -14.52 24.03
CA ARG A 525 -28.77 -15.92 24.04
C ARG A 525 -27.74 -16.75 24.82
N ALA A 526 -28.23 -17.68 25.62
CA ALA A 526 -27.41 -18.75 26.19
C ALA A 526 -27.11 -19.82 25.14
N PHE A 527 -25.85 -20.23 25.05
CA PHE A 527 -25.41 -21.32 24.18
C PHE A 527 -25.17 -22.59 25.00
N ALA A 528 -25.58 -23.74 24.46
CA ALA A 528 -25.27 -25.06 24.99
C ALA A 528 -24.10 -25.70 24.20
N ARG A 529 -23.46 -26.73 24.75
CA ARG A 529 -22.33 -27.43 24.11
C ARG A 529 -22.71 -28.01 22.75
N ARG A 530 -23.90 -28.59 22.64
CA ARG A 530 -24.50 -29.06 21.38
C ARG A 530 -24.64 -28.00 20.28
N ASP A 531 -24.71 -26.72 20.61
CA ASP A 531 -24.74 -25.64 19.59
C ASP A 531 -23.41 -25.54 18.82
N PHE A 532 -22.34 -26.15 19.36
CA PHE A 532 -21.00 -26.20 18.78
C PHE A 532 -20.54 -27.63 18.46
N GLU A 533 -21.46 -28.60 18.40
CA GLU A 533 -21.14 -30.02 18.18
C GLU A 533 -20.21 -30.61 19.28
N LEU A 534 -20.22 -30.03 20.48
CA LEU A 534 -19.44 -30.51 21.62
C LEU A 534 -20.27 -31.46 22.51
N PRO A 535 -19.66 -32.52 23.09
CA PRO A 535 -20.35 -33.42 24.02
C PRO A 535 -20.86 -32.69 25.27
N ASP A 536 -22.05 -33.07 25.75
CA ASP A 536 -22.67 -32.43 26.90
C ASP A 536 -21.90 -32.66 28.21
N ASP A 537 -21.09 -33.71 28.32
CA ASP A 537 -20.30 -34.06 29.51
C ASP A 537 -18.79 -33.78 29.37
N ALA A 538 -18.35 -33.13 28.29
CA ALA A 538 -16.94 -32.78 28.09
C ALA A 538 -16.44 -31.76 29.12
N HIS A 539 -15.17 -31.81 29.48
CA HIS A 539 -14.50 -30.73 30.21
C HIS A 539 -13.76 -29.85 29.21
N LEU A 540 -14.06 -28.55 29.19
CA LEU A 540 -13.55 -27.64 28.16
C LEU A 540 -12.37 -26.83 28.69
N TYR A 541 -11.21 -26.96 28.05
CA TYR A 541 -10.01 -26.19 28.32
C TYR A 541 -9.81 -25.18 27.19
N GLY A 542 -10.03 -23.90 27.46
CA GLY A 542 -9.95 -22.85 26.44
C GLY A 542 -8.57 -22.17 26.40
N CYS A 543 -7.87 -22.29 25.28
CA CYS A 543 -6.74 -21.41 24.92
C CYS A 543 -7.11 -20.62 23.66
N LEU A 544 -7.91 -19.57 23.85
CA LEU A 544 -8.47 -18.76 22.76
C LEU A 544 -7.54 -17.62 22.33
N GLN A 545 -6.23 -17.78 22.53
CA GLN A 545 -5.21 -16.85 22.04
C GLN A 545 -4.98 -17.05 20.54
N ALA A 546 -4.34 -16.06 19.90
CA ALA A 546 -3.84 -16.24 18.55
C ALA A 546 -2.75 -17.33 18.52
N GLN A 547 -2.75 -18.16 17.49
CA GLN A 547 -1.92 -19.38 17.44
C GLN A 547 -0.41 -19.07 17.48
N TYR A 548 0.02 -17.92 16.94
CA TYR A 548 1.42 -17.48 17.00
C TYR A 548 1.94 -17.16 18.41
N LYS A 549 1.05 -17.14 19.42
CA LYS A 549 1.45 -17.02 20.83
C LYS A 549 1.67 -18.37 21.51
N LEU A 550 1.34 -19.48 20.82
CA LEU A 550 1.53 -20.82 21.37
C LEU A 550 3.01 -21.20 21.20
N HIS A 551 3.76 -21.02 22.27
CA HIS A 551 5.16 -21.42 22.33
C HIS A 551 5.27 -22.94 22.46
N PRO A 552 6.27 -23.62 21.85
CA PRO A 552 6.42 -25.08 21.96
C PRO A 552 6.49 -25.62 23.40
N LEU A 553 6.90 -24.80 24.37
CA LEU A 553 6.86 -25.17 25.80
C LEU A 553 5.45 -25.44 26.34
N PHE A 554 4.41 -24.93 25.69
CA PHE A 554 3.03 -25.19 26.11
C PHE A 554 2.54 -26.58 25.72
N ASP A 555 3.18 -27.23 24.74
CA ASP A 555 2.71 -28.51 24.21
C ASP A 555 2.70 -29.60 25.29
N GLU A 556 3.77 -29.70 26.10
CA GLU A 556 3.84 -30.71 27.16
C GLU A 556 2.85 -30.42 28.29
N ALA A 557 2.63 -29.14 28.63
CA ALA A 557 1.65 -28.74 29.64
C ALA A 557 0.22 -29.06 29.21
N ILE A 558 -0.13 -28.73 27.96
CA ILE A 558 -1.44 -29.02 27.37
C ILE A 558 -1.65 -30.53 27.24
N ALA A 559 -0.65 -31.26 26.72
CA ALA A 559 -0.69 -32.71 26.60
C ALA A 559 -0.85 -33.38 27.98
N GLY A 560 -0.14 -32.87 29.00
CA GLY A 560 -0.28 -33.33 30.38
C GLY A 560 -1.72 -33.23 30.91
N ILE A 561 -2.38 -32.10 30.68
CA ILE A 561 -3.80 -31.90 31.05
C ILE A 561 -4.71 -32.90 30.34
N LEU A 562 -4.55 -33.08 29.03
CA LEU A 562 -5.42 -33.97 28.24
C LEU A 562 -5.17 -35.45 28.53
N ARG A 563 -3.94 -35.83 28.93
CA ARG A 563 -3.65 -37.21 29.37
C ARG A 563 -4.30 -37.54 30.71
N THR A 564 -4.46 -36.57 31.60
CA THR A 564 -5.07 -36.77 32.93
C THR A 564 -6.60 -36.68 32.90
N ASP A 565 -7.17 -36.00 31.91
CA ASP A 565 -8.62 -35.87 31.73
C ASP A 565 -9.09 -36.49 30.40
N PRO A 566 -9.59 -37.74 30.40
CA PRO A 566 -10.06 -38.39 29.18
C PRO A 566 -11.35 -37.77 28.60
N LYS A 567 -12.03 -36.90 29.35
CA LYS A 567 -13.17 -36.09 28.86
C LYS A 567 -12.76 -34.67 28.47
N GLY A 568 -11.47 -34.33 28.61
CA GLY A 568 -10.92 -33.03 28.33
C GLY A 568 -10.88 -32.74 26.84
N LEU A 569 -11.41 -31.60 26.44
CA LEU A 569 -11.32 -31.06 25.09
C LEU A 569 -10.62 -29.71 25.12
N LEU A 570 -9.55 -29.58 24.34
CA LEU A 570 -8.88 -28.31 24.13
C LEU A 570 -9.61 -27.50 23.05
N LEU A 571 -10.00 -26.28 23.40
CA LEU A 571 -10.57 -25.31 22.48
C LEU A 571 -9.50 -24.30 22.10
N LEU A 572 -9.13 -24.30 20.83
CA LEU A 572 -8.22 -23.32 20.23
C LEU A 572 -9.01 -22.36 19.34
N SER A 573 -8.54 -21.12 19.24
CA SER A 573 -9.06 -20.19 18.25
C SER A 573 -8.74 -20.70 16.84
N ARG A 574 -9.73 -20.68 15.95
CA ARG A 574 -9.56 -20.97 14.50
C ARG A 574 -8.72 -19.90 13.79
N GLY A 575 -8.33 -18.83 14.48
CA GLY A 575 -7.68 -17.64 13.91
C GLY A 575 -6.38 -17.96 13.16
N GLY A 576 -6.35 -17.51 11.90
CA GLY A 576 -5.15 -17.50 11.05
C GLY A 576 -4.07 -16.56 11.58
N THR A 577 -2.87 -16.72 11.03
CA THR A 577 -1.73 -15.82 11.22
C THR A 577 -2.18 -14.38 10.92
N ALA A 578 -1.71 -13.43 11.75
CA ALA A 578 -2.18 -12.04 11.84
C ALA A 578 -2.47 -11.32 10.51
#